data_AF-A0A523NHV4-F1
#
_entry.id   AF-A0A523NHV4-F1
#
_cell.length_a   1.000
_cell.length_b   1.000
_cell.length_c   1.000
_cell.angle_alpha   90.00
_cell.angle_beta   90.00
_cell.angle_gamma   90.00
#
_symmetry.space_group_name_H-M   'P 1'
#
loop_
_entity.id
_entity.type
_entity.pdbx_description
1 polymer ?
#
loop_
_entity_poly.entity_id
_entity_poly.type
_entity_poly.pdbx_seq_one_letter_code
_entity_poly.pdbx_strand_id
1 'polypeptide(L)'
;MTDTQENADGLPEQSRRRRRLPPMSVLPTLCTLGNLVCGFAAIPYASMPADFMGPWGWSGLTCACVLIFVGMLLDAVDGSIARLTNSSSELGGQLDSLADVVTFGVAPAYMMLRLVTIDVGLPIIGPEADDALAKVVWAVGVVYLCCAALRLAR
;
A
#
# COMPACT_ATOMS: atom_id res chain seq x y z
N MET A 1 44.34 -55.31 36.84
CA MET A 1 44.09 -55.80 35.48
C MET A 1 42.74 -56.49 35.54
N THR A 2 41.62 -55.93 35.12
CA THR A 2 41.44 -54.89 34.11
C THR A 2 40.06 -54.28 34.33
N ASP A 3 39.98 -52.99 34.04
CA ASP A 3 38.77 -52.19 33.97
C ASP A 3 37.71 -52.80 33.07
N THR A 4 36.45 -52.76 33.53
CA THR A 4 35.33 -52.38 32.68
C THR A 4 34.21 -51.81 33.54
N GLN A 5 34.38 -50.55 33.93
CA GLN A 5 33.22 -49.67 34.04
C GLN A 5 32.70 -49.46 32.61
N GLU A 6 31.68 -50.22 32.22
CA GLU A 6 30.91 -49.89 31.03
C GLU A 6 30.06 -48.67 31.37
N ASN A 7 30.63 -47.53 31.00
CA ASN A 7 30.16 -46.18 31.22
C ASN A 7 28.80 -46.01 30.54
N ALA A 8 27.73 -46.11 31.33
CA ALA A 8 26.44 -45.56 30.97
C ALA A 8 26.56 -44.02 30.93
N ASP A 9 25.76 -43.44 30.05
CA ASP A 9 25.51 -42.00 29.90
C ASP A 9 26.58 -41.13 29.24
N GLY A 10 26.18 -40.62 28.08
CA GLY A 10 26.88 -39.53 27.42
C GLY A 10 26.69 -39.47 25.91
N LEU A 11 25.55 -39.94 25.37
CA LEU A 11 25.22 -39.58 23.99
C LEU A 11 24.98 -38.06 23.95
N PRO A 12 25.74 -37.29 23.15
CA PRO A 12 25.34 -35.92 22.89
C PRO A 12 24.10 -36.00 22.01
N GLU A 13 22.92 -35.87 22.62
CA GLU A 13 21.69 -35.51 21.91
C GLU A 13 21.92 -34.13 21.30
N GLN A 14 22.50 -34.13 20.10
CA GLN A 14 22.49 -33.00 19.20
C GLN A 14 21.04 -32.77 18.82
N SER A 15 20.35 -32.00 19.65
CA SER A 15 19.15 -31.28 19.26
C SER A 15 19.54 -30.34 18.11
N ARG A 16 19.56 -30.91 16.89
CA ARG A 16 19.30 -30.15 15.68
C ARG A 16 17.87 -29.63 15.84
N ARG A 17 17.72 -28.56 16.63
CA ARG A 17 16.72 -27.53 16.37
C ARG A 17 16.96 -27.17 14.91
N ARG A 18 16.23 -27.85 14.02
CA ARG A 18 15.94 -27.34 12.69
C ARG A 18 15.57 -25.90 12.98
N ARG A 19 16.44 -24.97 12.60
CA ARG A 19 16.05 -23.57 12.46
C ARG A 19 14.94 -23.65 11.43
N ARG A 20 13.70 -23.82 11.90
CA ARG A 20 12.51 -23.51 11.12
C ARG A 20 12.75 -22.05 10.86
N LEU A 21 13.27 -21.76 9.66
CA LEU A 21 13.33 -20.41 9.15
C LEU A 21 11.93 -19.87 9.44
N PRO A 22 11.78 -18.81 10.25
CA PRO A 22 10.45 -18.28 10.53
C PRO A 22 9.80 -18.10 9.16
N PRO A 23 8.57 -18.61 8.95
CA PRO A 23 7.87 -18.40 7.69
C PRO A 23 7.82 -16.90 7.50
N MET A 24 8.68 -16.41 6.60
CA MET A 24 8.87 -15.01 6.36
C MET A 24 7.49 -14.49 5.95
N SER A 25 7.04 -13.41 6.58
CA SER A 25 5.73 -12.78 6.44
C SER A 25 5.57 -12.13 5.06
N VAL A 26 5.87 -12.87 4.00
CA VAL A 26 5.95 -12.40 2.62
C VAL A 26 4.55 -12.24 2.05
N LEU A 27 3.58 -13.07 2.45
CA LEU A 27 2.21 -12.99 1.95
C LEU A 27 1.55 -11.62 2.22
N PRO A 28 1.49 -11.15 3.49
CA PRO A 28 0.89 -9.84 3.78
C PRO A 28 1.68 -8.72 3.11
N THR A 29 3.01 -8.78 3.17
CA THR A 29 3.90 -7.76 2.58
C THR A 29 3.69 -7.60 1.07
N LEU A 30 3.54 -8.69 0.33
CA LEU A 30 3.33 -8.65 -1.13
C LEU A 30 2.01 -8.00 -1.53
N CYS A 31 1.05 -8.07 -0.64
CA CYS A 31 -0.34 -7.84 -0.96
C CYS A 31 -0.71 -6.40 -0.50
N THR A 32 -0.10 -5.90 0.58
CA THR A 32 0.10 -4.46 0.86
C THR A 32 0.88 -3.75 -0.25
N LEU A 33 1.96 -4.37 -0.78
CA LEU A 33 2.66 -3.83 -1.96
C LEU A 33 1.73 -3.80 -3.20
N GLY A 34 0.83 -4.78 -3.32
CA GLY A 34 -0.22 -4.81 -4.33
C GLY A 34 -1.17 -3.61 -4.22
N ASN A 35 -1.65 -3.30 -3.00
CA ASN A 35 -2.45 -2.11 -2.73
C ASN A 35 -1.72 -0.82 -3.16
N LEU A 36 -0.44 -0.68 -2.77
CA LEU A 36 0.38 0.48 -3.14
C LEU A 36 0.55 0.62 -4.66
N VAL A 37 0.78 -0.49 -5.37
CA VAL A 37 0.85 -0.50 -6.84
C VAL A 37 -0.49 -0.11 -7.47
N CYS A 38 -1.61 -0.61 -6.93
CA CYS A 38 -2.95 -0.23 -7.38
C CYS A 38 -3.22 1.27 -7.18
N GLY A 39 -2.89 1.83 -6.01
CA GLY A 39 -3.03 3.25 -5.71
C GLY A 39 -2.15 4.13 -6.61
N PHE A 40 -0.89 3.73 -6.84
CA PHE A 40 0.00 4.43 -7.77
C PHE A 40 -0.50 4.34 -9.21
N ALA A 41 -1.00 3.18 -9.66
CA ALA A 41 -1.53 2.99 -11.00
C ALA A 41 -2.84 3.78 -11.23
N ALA A 42 -3.64 4.03 -10.19
CA ALA A 42 -4.84 4.85 -10.30
C ALA A 42 -4.55 6.30 -10.74
N ILE A 43 -3.40 6.86 -10.37
CA ILE A 43 -2.99 8.23 -10.68
C ILE A 43 -2.83 8.46 -12.21
N PRO A 44 -1.98 7.74 -12.95
CA PRO A 44 -1.86 7.92 -14.39
C PRO A 44 -3.15 7.55 -15.13
N TYR A 45 -3.91 6.56 -14.66
CA TYR A 45 -5.22 6.22 -15.24
C TYR A 45 -6.25 7.36 -15.07
N ALA A 46 -6.27 8.05 -13.92
CA ALA A 46 -7.08 9.26 -13.72
C ALA A 46 -6.56 10.46 -14.54
N SER A 47 -5.28 10.45 -14.93
CA SER A 47 -4.68 11.47 -15.77
C SER A 47 -4.93 11.29 -17.27
N MET A 48 -5.48 10.14 -17.69
CA MET A 48 -5.75 9.89 -19.10
C MET A 48 -6.85 10.81 -19.64
N PRO A 49 -6.80 11.16 -20.94
CA PRO A 49 -7.81 12.00 -21.59
C PRO A 49 -9.20 11.36 -21.52
N ALA A 50 -10.25 12.18 -21.57
CA ALA A 50 -11.65 11.73 -21.44
C ALA A 50 -12.08 10.71 -22.52
N ASP A 51 -11.37 10.69 -23.65
CA ASP A 51 -11.56 9.73 -24.76
C ASP A 51 -10.95 8.35 -24.46
N PHE A 52 -10.24 8.20 -23.35
CA PHE A 52 -9.69 6.91 -22.93
C PHE A 52 -10.83 5.97 -22.53
N MET A 53 -11.12 5.03 -23.42
CA MET A 53 -11.89 3.83 -23.12
C MET A 53 -10.94 2.77 -22.57
N GLY A 54 -11.04 2.54 -21.27
CA GLY A 54 -10.40 1.42 -20.61
C GLY A 54 -10.97 0.07 -21.05
N PRO A 55 -10.43 -1.04 -20.50
CA PRO A 55 -11.02 -2.36 -20.66
C PRO A 55 -12.50 -2.28 -20.26
N TRP A 56 -13.41 -2.81 -21.08
CA TRP A 56 -14.87 -2.77 -20.86
C TRP A 56 -15.58 -1.42 -21.13
N GLY A 57 -14.91 -0.44 -21.74
CA GLY A 57 -15.54 0.84 -22.10
C GLY A 57 -15.70 1.81 -20.92
N TRP A 58 -14.93 1.60 -19.85
CA TRP A 58 -14.91 2.50 -18.70
C TRP A 58 -14.04 3.73 -18.96
N SER A 59 -14.44 4.88 -18.42
CA SER A 59 -13.60 6.08 -18.43
C SER A 59 -12.36 5.88 -17.54
N GLY A 60 -11.27 6.59 -17.84
CA GLY A 60 -10.05 6.55 -17.03
C GLY A 60 -10.29 6.84 -15.54
N LEU A 61 -11.26 7.70 -15.24
CA LEU A 61 -11.69 8.01 -13.87
C LEU A 61 -12.34 6.79 -13.18
N THR A 62 -13.22 6.07 -13.87
CA THR A 62 -13.85 4.85 -13.35
C THR A 62 -12.81 3.76 -13.12
N CYS A 63 -11.86 3.58 -14.04
CA CYS A 63 -10.74 2.65 -13.85
C CYS A 63 -9.94 3.01 -12.59
N ALA A 64 -9.61 4.29 -12.40
CA ALA A 64 -8.90 4.75 -11.21
C ALA A 64 -9.69 4.50 -9.92
N CYS A 65 -11.01 4.76 -9.90
CA CYS A 65 -11.86 4.43 -8.75
C CYS A 65 -11.86 2.93 -8.43
N VAL A 66 -11.96 2.08 -9.46
CA VAL A 66 -11.92 0.62 -9.28
C VAL A 66 -10.55 0.16 -8.80
N LEU A 67 -9.46 0.71 -9.32
CA LEU A 67 -8.09 0.42 -8.86
C LEU A 67 -7.91 0.76 -7.37
N ILE A 68 -8.40 1.93 -6.93
CA ILE A 68 -8.37 2.32 -5.51
C ILE A 68 -9.22 1.35 -4.68
N PHE A 69 -10.41 0.99 -5.14
CA PHE A 69 -11.28 0.04 -4.44
C PHE A 69 -10.67 -1.37 -4.32
N VAL A 70 -10.06 -1.87 -5.40
CA VAL A 70 -9.34 -3.15 -5.40
C VAL A 70 -8.13 -3.09 -4.48
N GLY A 71 -7.40 -1.96 -4.47
CA GLY A 71 -6.29 -1.72 -3.54
C GLY A 71 -6.74 -1.79 -2.09
N MET A 72 -7.83 -1.09 -1.72
CA MET A 72 -8.41 -1.17 -0.37
C MET A 72 -8.82 -2.60 0.01
N LEU A 73 -9.38 -3.35 -0.94
CA LEU A 73 -9.81 -4.73 -0.68
C LEU A 73 -8.62 -5.65 -0.44
N LEU A 74 -7.53 -5.50 -1.19
CA LEU A 74 -6.28 -6.23 -0.98
C LEU A 74 -5.72 -5.95 0.42
N ASP A 75 -5.63 -4.68 0.80
CA ASP A 75 -5.15 -4.22 2.10
C ASP A 75 -5.96 -4.80 3.28
N ALA A 76 -7.29 -4.77 3.16
CA ALA A 76 -8.19 -5.31 4.17
C ALA A 76 -8.07 -6.84 4.33
N VAL A 77 -7.78 -7.54 3.24
CA VAL A 77 -7.52 -8.98 3.24
C VAL A 77 -6.18 -9.28 3.91
N ASP A 78 -5.15 -8.47 3.67
CA ASP A 78 -3.83 -8.66 4.27
C ASP A 78 -3.78 -8.34 5.75
N GLY A 79 -4.46 -7.29 6.20
CA GLY A 79 -4.64 -7.00 7.63
C GLY A 79 -5.37 -8.14 8.36
N SER A 80 -6.21 -8.90 7.66
CA SER A 80 -6.88 -10.09 8.22
C SER A 80 -5.99 -11.33 8.23
N ILE A 81 -5.17 -11.54 7.20
CA ILE A 81 -4.19 -12.64 7.12
C ILE A 81 -3.01 -12.43 8.08
N ALA A 82 -2.59 -11.17 8.29
CA ALA A 82 -1.56 -10.79 9.25
C ALA A 82 -1.98 -11.07 10.70
N ARG A 83 -3.27 -10.96 11.03
CA ARG A 83 -3.81 -11.33 12.35
C ARG A 83 -3.81 -12.84 12.61
N LEU A 84 -3.97 -13.65 11.55
CA LEU A 84 -3.96 -15.11 11.64
C LEU A 84 -2.54 -15.69 11.67
N THR A 85 -1.58 -14.96 11.10
CA THR A 85 -0.17 -15.34 11.05
C THR A 85 0.55 -14.61 12.17
N ASN A 86 0.72 -15.25 13.34
CA ASN A 86 1.38 -14.74 14.58
C ASN A 86 2.87 -14.32 14.41
N SER A 87 3.23 -13.72 13.29
CA SER A 87 4.55 -13.21 12.90
C SER A 87 4.34 -12.00 12.00
N SER A 88 3.69 -10.96 12.53
CA SER A 88 3.72 -9.64 11.93
C SER A 88 5.14 -9.08 12.09
N SER A 89 5.84 -8.93 10.97
CA SER A 89 7.11 -8.21 10.94
C SER A 89 6.84 -6.72 11.17
N GLU A 90 7.63 -6.04 12.01
CA GLU A 90 7.50 -4.57 12.23
C GLU A 90 7.51 -3.78 10.92
N LEU A 91 8.27 -4.25 9.92
CA LEU A 91 8.34 -3.68 8.58
C LEU A 91 6.99 -3.78 7.85
N GLY A 92 6.29 -4.91 8.00
CA GLY A 92 4.98 -5.13 7.36
C GLY A 92 3.92 -4.16 7.88
N GLY A 93 3.91 -3.89 9.20
CA GLY A 93 2.99 -2.90 9.79
C GLY A 93 3.27 -1.47 9.31
N GLN A 94 4.54 -1.10 9.12
CA GLN A 94 4.89 0.22 8.57
C GLN A 94 4.49 0.35 7.09
N LEU A 95 4.64 -0.72 6.30
CA LEU A 95 4.19 -0.75 4.92
C LEU A 95 2.67 -0.66 4.80
N ASP A 96 1.93 -1.32 5.70
CA ASP A 96 0.46 -1.26 5.79
C ASP A 96 0.00 0.19 5.95
N SER A 97 0.54 0.89 6.96
CA SER A 97 0.25 2.32 7.18
C SER A 97 0.64 3.22 5.99
N LEU A 98 1.73 2.90 5.28
CA LEU A 98 2.15 3.67 4.12
C LEU A 98 1.22 3.44 2.91
N ALA A 99 0.79 2.20 2.67
CA ALA A 99 -0.18 1.86 1.64
C ALA A 99 -1.55 2.49 1.92
N ASP A 100 -1.97 2.46 3.18
CA ASP A 100 -3.16 3.14 3.69
C ASP A 100 -3.17 4.65 3.37
N VAL A 101 -2.05 5.35 3.57
CA VAL A 101 -1.90 6.77 3.23
C VAL A 101 -1.96 7.00 1.72
N VAL A 102 -1.42 6.09 0.91
CA VAL A 102 -1.50 6.20 -0.55
C VAL A 102 -2.94 6.02 -1.03
N THR A 103 -3.64 5.02 -0.52
CA THR A 103 -4.97 4.64 -0.99
C THR A 103 -6.08 5.56 -0.45
N PHE A 104 -5.96 6.05 0.79
CA PHE A 104 -6.94 6.97 1.39
C PHE A 104 -6.56 8.45 1.36
N GLY A 105 -5.28 8.77 1.17
CA GLY A 105 -4.80 10.15 1.12
C GLY A 105 -4.45 10.58 -0.30
N VAL A 106 -3.46 9.91 -0.91
CA VAL A 106 -2.89 10.34 -2.19
C VAL A 106 -3.87 10.15 -3.34
N ALA A 107 -4.50 8.97 -3.44
CA ALA A 107 -5.38 8.66 -4.56
C ALA A 107 -6.64 9.55 -4.59
N PRO A 108 -7.35 9.81 -3.46
CA PRO A 108 -8.49 10.72 -3.43
C PRO A 108 -8.09 12.18 -3.66
N ALA A 109 -6.94 12.62 -3.13
CA ALA A 109 -6.41 13.96 -3.39
C ALA A 109 -6.15 14.18 -4.88
N TYR A 110 -5.53 13.20 -5.54
CA TYR A 110 -5.26 13.26 -6.98
C TYR A 110 -6.55 13.25 -7.81
N MET A 111 -7.52 12.41 -7.44
CA MET A 111 -8.81 12.35 -8.10
C MET A 111 -9.55 13.70 -8.04
N MET A 112 -9.54 14.34 -6.87
CA MET A 112 -10.10 15.69 -6.70
C MET A 112 -9.41 16.69 -7.63
N LEU A 113 -8.08 16.69 -7.70
CA LEU A 113 -7.33 17.57 -8.61
C LEU A 113 -7.77 17.36 -10.07
N ARG A 114 -7.89 16.10 -10.53
CA ARG A 114 -8.31 15.82 -11.92
C ARG A 114 -9.75 16.23 -12.19
N LEU A 115 -10.67 15.99 -11.26
CA LEU A 115 -12.06 16.44 -11.39
C LEU A 115 -12.14 17.96 -11.55
N VAL A 116 -11.42 18.72 -10.70
CA VAL A 116 -11.38 20.19 -10.80
C VAL A 116 -10.72 20.65 -12.10
N THR A 117 -9.68 19.94 -12.58
CA THR A 117 -9.04 20.23 -13.88
C THR A 117 -10.04 20.09 -15.03
N ILE A 118 -10.87 19.05 -15.01
CA ILE A 118 -11.86 18.75 -16.06
C ILE A 118 -13.02 19.76 -16.01
N ASP A 119 -13.57 20.04 -14.82
CA ASP A 119 -14.73 20.94 -14.66
C ASP A 119 -14.38 22.41 -14.90
N VAL A 120 -13.19 22.85 -14.48
CA VAL A 120 -12.78 24.28 -14.57
C VAL A 120 -12.00 24.56 -15.87
N GLY A 121 -11.58 23.53 -16.60
CA GLY A 121 -10.88 23.66 -17.88
C GLY A 121 -9.47 24.27 -17.78
N LEU A 122 -8.89 24.30 -16.57
CA LEU A 122 -7.55 24.84 -16.34
C LEU A 122 -6.48 23.84 -16.80
N PRO A 123 -5.38 24.30 -17.44
CA PRO A 123 -4.27 23.44 -17.77
C PRO A 123 -3.61 22.90 -16.48
N ILE A 124 -3.05 21.70 -16.62
CA ILE A 124 -2.37 20.87 -15.60
C ILE A 124 -2.00 21.64 -14.34
N ILE A 125 -2.70 21.33 -13.24
CA ILE A 125 -2.49 21.91 -11.91
C ILE A 125 -1.05 21.65 -11.47
N GLY A 126 -0.19 22.66 -11.65
CA GLY A 126 1.20 22.67 -11.24
C GLY A 126 1.55 24.00 -10.55
N PRO A 127 2.68 24.07 -9.85
CA PRO A 127 3.14 25.30 -9.17
C PRO A 127 3.30 26.51 -10.12
N GLU A 128 3.46 26.23 -11.41
CA GLU A 128 3.70 27.22 -12.47
C GLU A 128 2.41 27.72 -13.15
N ALA A 129 1.23 27.35 -12.67
CA ALA A 129 -0.01 27.90 -13.21
C ALA A 129 -0.13 29.41 -12.89
N ASP A 130 -0.42 30.21 -13.92
CA ASP A 130 -0.65 31.66 -13.80
C ASP A 130 -1.92 31.97 -12.98
N ASP A 131 -2.87 31.03 -12.94
CA ASP A 131 -4.14 31.18 -12.24
C ASP A 131 -4.02 30.91 -10.73
N ALA A 132 -4.42 31.91 -9.92
CA ALA A 132 -4.46 31.79 -8.46
C ALA A 132 -5.34 30.62 -7.99
N LEU A 133 -6.41 30.30 -8.73
CA LEU A 133 -7.28 29.15 -8.43
C LEU A 133 -6.55 27.80 -8.55
N ALA A 134 -5.70 27.61 -9.55
CA ALA A 134 -4.93 26.37 -9.72
C ALA A 134 -3.96 26.17 -8.54
N LYS A 135 -3.31 27.24 -8.09
CA LYS A 135 -2.45 27.23 -6.89
C LYS A 135 -3.23 26.89 -5.62
N VAL A 136 -4.42 27.49 -5.44
CA VAL A 136 -5.28 27.21 -4.28
C VAL A 136 -5.75 25.76 -4.30
N VAL A 137 -6.19 25.22 -5.44
CA VAL A 137 -6.64 23.83 -5.57
C VAL A 137 -5.51 22.85 -5.26
N TRP A 138 -4.31 23.12 -5.76
CA TRP A 138 -3.12 22.33 -5.42
C TRP A 138 -2.83 22.36 -3.92
N ALA A 139 -2.83 23.56 -3.31
CA ALA A 139 -2.59 23.72 -1.89
C ALA A 139 -3.65 23.00 -1.05
N VAL A 140 -4.93 23.06 -1.44
CA VAL A 140 -6.03 22.32 -0.79
C VAL A 140 -5.80 20.81 -0.90
N GLY A 141 -5.35 20.31 -2.05
CA GLY A 141 -5.01 18.89 -2.22
C GLY A 141 -3.85 18.45 -1.32
N VAL A 142 -2.81 19.27 -1.19
CA VAL A 142 -1.68 18.99 -0.27
C VAL A 142 -2.14 19.02 1.18
N VAL A 143 -2.94 20.01 1.57
CA VAL A 143 -3.50 20.12 2.93
C VAL A 143 -4.38 18.91 3.23
N TYR A 144 -5.24 18.49 2.29
CA TYR A 144 -6.04 17.28 2.43
C TYR A 144 -5.18 16.05 2.63
N LEU A 145 -4.12 15.87 1.82
CA LEU A 145 -3.19 14.75 1.95
C LEU A 145 -2.50 14.75 3.32
N CYS A 146 -2.01 15.90 3.78
CA CYS A 146 -1.40 16.03 5.11
C CYS A 146 -2.40 15.70 6.21
N CYS A 147 -3.64 16.20 6.13
CA CYS A 147 -4.69 15.89 7.09
C CYS A 147 -5.07 14.40 7.09
N ALA A 148 -5.16 13.77 5.92
CA ALA A 148 -5.43 12.35 5.78
C ALA A 148 -4.29 11.53 6.39
N ALA A 149 -3.04 11.81 6.04
CA ALA A 149 -1.88 11.13 6.60
C ALA A 149 -1.82 11.28 8.13
N LEU A 150 -2.04 12.50 8.64
CA LEU A 150 -2.11 12.75 10.07
C LEU A 150 -3.26 11.99 10.74
N ARG A 151 -4.37 11.72 10.06
CA ARG A 151 -5.51 10.96 10.63
C ARG A 151 -5.18 9.47 10.76
N LEU A 152 -4.45 8.90 9.80
CA LEU A 152 -4.07 7.48 9.83
C LEU A 152 -2.85 7.20 10.71
N ALA A 153 -2.02 8.21 11.00
CA ALA A 153 -0.84 8.07 11.85
C ALA A 153 -1.12 8.15 13.38
N ARG A 154 -2.38 8.33 13.80
CA ARG A 154 -2.78 8.38 15.23
C ARG A 154 -3.67 7.19 15.56
#